data_AF-A0A560PV13-F1
#
_entry.id   AF-A0A560PV13-F1
#
_cell.length_a   1.000
_cell.length_b   1.000
_cell.length_c   1.000
_cell.angle_alpha   90.00
_cell.angle_beta   90.00
_cell.angle_gamma   90.00
#
_symmetry.space_group_name_H-M   'P 1'
#
loop_
_entity.id
_entity.type
_entity.pdbx_description
1 polymer ?
#
loop_
_entity_poly.entity_id
_entity_poly.type
_entity_poly.pdbx_seq_one_letter_code
_entity_poly.pdbx_strand_id
1 'polypeptide(L)'
;MDSWGYPIGLLACNRWVAGAIWYPAPALIEMLDWFSVDHAYPSWPGKLWLSAMFKLFRTRIEALLNHRDQVIAAWQVKHPGQDVFDDRTLEITGFLHVSVDYWVYSLDVQVDSTNGYIIKIQYSLIG
;
A
#
# COMPACT_ATOMS: atom_id res chain seq x y z
N MET A 1 -7.50 -1.74 -9.12
CA MET A 1 -8.22 -3.02 -8.92
C MET A 1 -8.39 -3.67 -10.27
N ASP A 2 -8.61 -4.97 -10.33
CA ASP A 2 -9.08 -5.62 -11.56
C ASP A 2 -10.58 -5.35 -11.80
N SER A 3 -11.16 -5.97 -12.82
CA SER A 3 -12.60 -5.86 -13.16
C SER A 3 -13.55 -6.43 -12.10
N TRP A 4 -13.04 -7.22 -11.16
CA TRP A 4 -13.80 -7.89 -10.11
C TRP A 4 -13.64 -7.21 -8.74
N GLY A 5 -12.86 -6.12 -8.67
CA GLY A 5 -12.63 -5.38 -7.43
C GLY A 5 -11.49 -5.93 -6.56
N TYR A 6 -10.68 -6.86 -7.08
CA TYR A 6 -9.50 -7.31 -6.36
C TYR A 6 -8.37 -6.27 -6.45
N PRO A 7 -7.66 -6.02 -5.34
CA PRO A 7 -6.50 -5.13 -5.34
C PRO A 7 -5.35 -5.78 -6.13
N ILE A 8 -4.72 -4.99 -7.01
CA ILE A 8 -3.60 -5.45 -7.86
C ILE A 8 -2.26 -4.84 -7.46
N GLY A 9 -2.29 -3.72 -6.73
CA GLY A 9 -1.11 -2.98 -6.33
C GLY A 9 -1.46 -1.75 -5.48
N LEU A 10 -0.46 -1.31 -4.71
CA LEU A 10 -0.42 -0.04 -4.00
C LEU A 10 0.65 0.83 -4.65
N LEU A 11 0.38 2.13 -4.75
CA LEU A 11 1.33 3.10 -5.29
C LEU A 11 1.41 4.32 -4.37
N ALA A 12 2.61 4.89 -4.29
CA ALA A 12 2.84 6.22 -3.75
C ALA A 12 3.21 7.13 -4.91
N CYS A 13 2.54 8.27 -4.97
CA CYS A 13 2.78 9.28 -5.98
C CYS A 13 3.37 10.55 -5.36
N ASN A 14 3.97 11.36 -6.22
CA ASN A 14 4.48 12.66 -5.84
C ASN A 14 3.33 13.67 -5.63
N ARG A 15 3.61 14.76 -4.91
CA ARG A 15 2.65 15.80 -4.51
C ARG A 15 1.83 16.31 -5.69
N TRP A 16 2.51 16.67 -6.78
CA TRP A 16 1.85 17.26 -7.95
C TRP A 16 0.86 16.32 -8.63
N VAL A 17 1.03 15.00 -8.51
CA VAL A 17 0.14 14.00 -9.14
C VAL A 17 -1.24 14.00 -8.48
N ALA A 18 -1.28 14.04 -7.15
CA ALA A 18 -2.53 14.03 -6.38
C ALA A 18 -3.01 15.44 -5.98
N GLY A 19 -2.20 16.48 -6.18
CA GLY A 19 -2.48 17.84 -5.71
C GLY A 19 -2.61 17.95 -4.19
N ALA A 20 -2.10 16.97 -3.44
CA ALA A 20 -2.27 16.87 -2.00
C ALA A 20 -1.22 17.68 -1.24
N ILE A 21 -1.47 17.95 0.05
CA ILE A 21 -0.44 18.49 0.95
C ILE A 21 0.60 17.38 1.20
N TRP A 22 1.87 17.76 1.22
CA TRP A 22 2.95 16.82 1.56
C TRP A 22 3.10 16.70 3.08
N TYR A 23 3.03 15.47 3.57
CA TYR A 23 3.34 15.12 4.96
C TYR A 23 4.43 14.04 4.96
N PRO A 24 5.42 14.10 5.87
CA PRO A 24 6.43 13.05 5.99
C PRO A 24 5.79 11.73 6.47
N ALA A 25 6.44 10.62 6.17
CA ALA A 25 5.94 9.28 6.43
C ALA A 25 5.52 9.06 7.90
N PRO A 26 6.30 9.47 8.92
CA PRO A 26 5.87 9.30 10.32
C PRO A 26 4.53 9.96 10.63
N ALA A 27 4.32 11.19 10.15
CA ALA A 27 3.06 11.91 10.37
C ALA A 27 1.89 11.23 9.67
N LEU A 28 2.07 10.74 8.43
CA LEU A 28 1.03 10.00 7.74
C LEU A 28 0.71 8.67 8.42
N ILE A 29 1.72 7.97 8.92
CA ILE A 29 1.55 6.68 9.62
C ILE A 29 0.73 6.88 10.90
N GLU A 30 0.97 7.94 11.66
CA GLU A 30 0.12 8.29 12.82
C GLU A 30 -1.33 8.59 12.41
N MET A 31 -1.53 9.23 11.26
CA MET A 31 -2.87 9.51 10.74
C MET A 31 -3.61 8.25 10.27
N LEU A 32 -2.89 7.17 9.90
CA LEU A 32 -3.53 5.92 9.46
C LEU A 32 -4.41 5.29 10.55
N ASP A 33 -4.10 5.52 11.83
CA ASP A 33 -4.89 5.01 12.95
C ASP A 33 -6.28 5.63 13.04
N TRP A 34 -6.44 6.83 12.47
CA TRP A 34 -7.69 7.59 12.44
C TRP A 34 -8.40 7.49 11.09
N PHE A 35 -7.87 6.69 10.17
CA PHE A 35 -8.45 6.57 8.83
C PHE A 35 -9.85 5.95 8.90
N SER A 36 -10.86 6.79 8.69
CA SER A 36 -12.26 6.40 8.63
C SER A 36 -12.92 7.12 7.45
N VAL A 37 -13.62 6.34 6.62
CA VAL A 37 -14.46 6.88 5.55
C VAL A 37 -15.88 6.88 6.10
N ASP A 38 -16.36 8.01 6.62
CA ASP A 38 -17.64 8.06 7.35
C ASP A 38 -18.85 8.30 6.41
N HIS A 39 -18.64 8.90 5.24
CA HIS A 39 -19.73 9.16 4.29
C HIS A 39 -20.03 7.96 3.40
N ALA A 40 -21.31 7.54 3.36
CA ALA A 40 -21.81 6.42 2.55
C ALA A 40 -22.01 6.75 1.06
N TYR A 41 -21.73 7.98 0.65
CA TYR A 41 -21.86 8.46 -0.73
C TYR A 41 -20.52 8.32 -1.46
N PRO A 42 -20.48 7.82 -2.72
CA PRO A 42 -21.59 7.34 -3.56
C PRO A 42 -21.92 5.85 -3.38
N SER A 43 -21.11 5.07 -2.63
CA SER A 43 -21.41 3.65 -2.40
C SER A 43 -20.93 3.15 -1.03
N TRP A 44 -21.83 2.49 -0.30
CA TRP A 44 -21.50 1.82 0.96
C TRP A 44 -20.57 0.61 0.81
N PRO A 45 -20.68 -0.24 -0.24
CA PRO A 45 -19.71 -1.30 -0.48
C PRO A 45 -18.30 -0.77 -0.74
N GLY A 46 -18.17 0.33 -1.48
CA GLY A 46 -16.87 0.95 -1.74
C GLY A 46 -16.20 1.46 -0.47
N LYS A 47 -16.99 2.00 0.48
CA LYS A 47 -16.51 2.37 1.82
C LYS A 47 -15.93 1.18 2.56
N LEU A 48 -16.70 0.09 2.69
CA LEU A 48 -16.25 -1.12 3.39
C LEU A 48 -14.99 -1.71 2.75
N TRP A 49 -14.98 -1.76 1.42
CA TRP A 49 -13.84 -2.24 0.66
C TRP A 49 -12.59 -1.40 0.96
N LEU A 50 -12.67 -0.07 0.86
CA LEU A 50 -11.52 0.81 1.09
C LEU A 50 -11.01 0.72 2.53
N SER A 51 -11.91 0.73 3.52
CA SER A 51 -11.55 0.53 4.92
C SER A 51 -10.90 -0.83 5.17
N ALA A 52 -11.36 -1.90 4.50
CA ALA A 52 -10.75 -3.22 4.61
C ALA A 52 -9.35 -3.26 3.99
N MET A 53 -9.14 -2.61 2.84
CA MET A 53 -7.82 -2.54 2.18
C MET A 53 -6.77 -1.83 3.04
N PHE A 54 -7.14 -0.72 3.68
CA PHE A 54 -6.23 0.00 4.59
C PHE A 54 -5.80 -0.85 5.78
N LYS A 55 -6.73 -1.64 6.35
CA LYS A 55 -6.43 -2.56 7.44
C LYS A 55 -5.55 -3.72 6.97
N LEU A 56 -5.93 -4.37 5.87
CA LEU A 56 -5.23 -5.55 5.33
C LEU A 56 -3.79 -5.23 4.94
N PHE A 57 -3.57 -4.07 4.32
CA PHE A 57 -2.27 -3.70 3.80
C PHE A 57 -1.54 -2.63 4.62
N ARG A 58 -1.94 -2.38 5.89
CA ARG A 58 -1.36 -1.33 6.75
C ARG A 58 0.17 -1.32 6.74
N THR A 59 0.81 -2.45 7.06
CA THR A 59 2.27 -2.57 7.07
C THR A 59 2.92 -2.30 5.71
N ARG A 60 2.23 -2.62 4.62
CA ARG A 60 2.72 -2.39 3.24
C ARG A 60 2.56 -0.93 2.85
N ILE A 61 1.49 -0.27 3.28
CA ILE A 61 1.29 1.18 3.13
C ILE A 61 2.39 1.93 3.90
N GLU A 62 2.69 1.56 5.14
CA GLU A 62 3.78 2.15 5.93
C GLU A 62 5.15 2.01 5.24
N ALA A 63 5.46 0.81 4.74
CA ALA A 63 6.69 0.57 4.00
C ALA A 63 6.77 1.45 2.74
N LEU A 64 5.66 1.59 2.02
CA LEU A 64 5.57 2.41 0.82
C LEU A 64 5.75 3.91 1.12
N LEU A 65 5.19 4.39 2.23
CA LEU A 65 5.36 5.78 2.70
C LEU A 65 6.82 6.06 3.08
N ASN A 66 7.46 5.15 3.81
CA ASN A 66 8.88 5.28 4.15
C ASN A 66 9.76 5.26 2.90
N HIS A 67 9.47 4.37 1.94
CA HIS A 67 10.20 4.31 0.68
C HIS A 67 10.02 5.59 -0.14
N ARG A 68 8.81 6.13 -0.21
CA ARG A 68 8.53 7.42 -0.87
C ARG A 68 9.43 8.52 -0.33
N ASP A 69 9.53 8.65 1.00
CA ASP A 69 10.36 9.69 1.62
C ASP A 69 11.86 9.50 1.30
N GLN A 70 12.33 8.25 1.23
CA GLN A 70 13.71 7.95 0.79
C GLN A 70 13.96 8.36 -0.67
N VAL A 71 13.00 8.10 -1.56
CA VAL A 71 13.10 8.49 -2.98
C VAL A 71 13.16 10.00 -3.12
N ILE A 72 12.32 10.73 -2.38
CA ILE A 72 12.34 12.19 -2.35
C ILE A 72 13.68 12.73 -1.85
N ALA A 73 14.19 12.21 -0.74
CA ALA A 73 15.49 12.62 -0.19
C ALA A 73 16.63 12.34 -1.17
N ALA A 74 16.65 11.15 -1.79
CA ALA A 74 17.65 10.78 -2.78
C ALA A 74 17.59 11.67 -4.04
N TRP A 75 16.38 12.06 -4.46
CA TRP A 75 16.20 12.98 -5.58
C TRP A 75 16.76 14.38 -5.25
N GLN A 76 16.45 14.91 -4.06
CA GLN A 76 16.90 16.23 -3.62
C GLN A 76 18.42 16.35 -3.55
N VAL A 77 19.10 15.28 -3.12
CA VAL A 77 20.57 15.22 -3.12
C VAL A 77 21.14 15.32 -4.54
N LYS A 78 20.47 14.73 -5.53
CA LYS A 78 20.90 14.75 -6.93
C LYS A 78 20.57 16.07 -7.65
N HIS A 79 19.53 16.77 -7.22
CA HIS A 79 19.02 17.97 -7.88
C HIS A 79 18.88 19.14 -6.89
N PRO A 80 20.00 19.67 -6.37
CA PRO A 80 19.96 20.76 -5.40
C PRO A 80 19.31 22.02 -6.00
N GLY A 81 18.45 22.68 -5.22
CA GLY A 81 17.78 23.92 -5.62
C GLY A 81 16.54 23.76 -6.51
N GLN A 82 16.14 22.53 -6.83
CA GLN A 82 14.91 22.24 -7.56
C GLN A 82 13.80 21.76 -6.60
N ASP A 83 12.54 22.08 -6.92
CA ASP A 83 11.39 21.59 -6.15
C ASP A 83 11.00 20.18 -6.60
N VAL A 84 11.44 19.18 -5.83
CA VAL A 84 11.09 17.77 -6.03
C VAL A 84 9.59 17.52 -6.08
N PHE A 85 8.79 18.31 -5.35
CA PHE A 85 7.37 18.06 -5.21
C PHE A 85 6.55 18.49 -6.42
N ASP A 86 7.15 19.32 -7.29
CA ASP A 86 6.57 19.79 -8.55
C ASP A 86 7.32 19.26 -9.79
N ASP A 87 8.30 18.36 -9.60
CA ASP A 87 9.00 17.70 -10.72
C ASP A 87 8.09 16.69 -11.43
N ARG A 88 7.67 17.05 -12.65
CA ARG A 88 6.81 16.24 -13.52
C ARG A 88 7.45 14.96 -14.04
N THR A 89 8.75 14.80 -13.89
CA THR A 89 9.45 13.56 -14.27
C THR A 89 9.36 12.51 -13.16
N LEU A 90 9.00 12.90 -11.94
CA LEU A 90 8.85 12.01 -10.79
C LEU A 90 7.36 11.88 -10.43
N GLU A 91 6.65 11.01 -11.15
CA GLU A 91 5.22 10.73 -10.91
C GLU A 91 5.00 9.75 -9.75
N ILE A 92 5.61 8.57 -9.86
CA ILE A 92 5.45 7.46 -8.94
C ILE A 92 6.75 7.31 -8.15
N THR A 93 6.65 7.43 -6.84
CA THR A 93 7.79 7.28 -5.91
C THR A 93 7.95 5.85 -5.42
N GLY A 94 6.94 5.01 -5.63
CA GLY A 94 6.97 3.60 -5.25
C GLY A 94 5.75 2.85 -5.72
N PHE A 95 5.92 1.57 -5.97
CA PHE A 95 4.86 0.66 -6.35
C PHE A 95 5.08 -0.71 -5.69
N LEU A 96 4.02 -1.31 -5.18
CA LEU A 96 4.03 -2.65 -4.60
C LEU A 96 2.85 -3.45 -5.15
N HIS A 97 3.13 -4.61 -5.74
CA HIS A 97 2.08 -5.57 -6.06
C HIS A 97 1.46 -6.15 -4.79
N VAL A 98 0.13 -6.24 -4.76
CA VAL A 98 -0.60 -6.89 -3.68
C VAL A 98 -1.56 -7.93 -4.24
N SER A 99 -1.78 -9.00 -3.47
CA SER A 99 -2.76 -10.05 -3.76
C SER A 99 -3.34 -10.50 -2.43
N VAL A 100 -4.67 -10.58 -2.36
CA VAL A 100 -5.37 -11.07 -1.16
C VAL A 100 -5.06 -12.55 -0.93
N ASP A 101 -5.12 -13.36 -1.99
CA ASP A 101 -4.89 -14.80 -1.91
C ASP A 101 -3.47 -15.12 -1.44
N TYR A 102 -2.47 -14.41 -1.99
CA TYR A 102 -1.10 -14.54 -1.50
C TYR A 102 -0.97 -14.15 -0.04
N TRP A 103 -1.70 -13.11 0.39
CA TRP A 103 -1.65 -12.64 1.78
C TRP A 103 -2.24 -13.67 2.74
N VAL A 104 -3.42 -14.21 2.42
CA VAL A 104 -4.06 -15.29 3.19
C VAL A 104 -3.14 -16.51 3.24
N TYR A 105 -2.60 -16.94 2.10
CA TYR A 105 -1.62 -18.04 2.06
C TYR A 105 -0.41 -17.77 2.95
N SER A 106 0.12 -16.54 2.93
CA SER A 106 1.28 -16.19 3.75
C SER A 106 0.98 -16.21 5.26
N LEU A 107 -0.25 -15.90 5.66
CA LEU A 107 -0.67 -16.03 7.05
C LEU A 107 -0.79 -17.49 7.47
N ASP A 108 -1.41 -18.33 6.63
CA ASP A 108 -1.59 -19.76 6.94
C ASP A 108 -0.23 -20.44 7.12
N VAL A 109 0.73 -20.14 6.24
CA VAL A 109 2.12 -20.63 6.36
C VAL A 109 2.79 -20.12 7.63
N GLN A 110 2.58 -18.85 8.02
CA GLN A 110 3.15 -18.29 9.24
C GLN A 110 2.53 -18.92 10.50
N VAL A 111 1.23 -19.14 10.52
CA VAL A 111 0.52 -19.81 11.62
C VAL A 111 0.99 -21.26 11.77
N ASP A 112 1.13 -21.98 10.66
CA ASP A 112 1.62 -23.37 10.67
C ASP A 112 3.09 -23.47 11.11
N SER A 113 3.93 -22.52 10.69
CA SER A 113 5.34 -22.45 11.12
C SER A 113 5.49 -22.08 12.60
N THR A 114 4.51 -21.35 13.16
CA THR A 114 4.50 -20.97 14.59
C THR A 114 3.94 -22.11 15.46
N ASN A 115 3.07 -22.97 14.90
CA ASN A 115 2.47 -24.12 15.58
C ASN A 115 3.21 -25.47 15.35
N GLY A 116 4.37 -25.47 14.71
CA GLY A 116 5.29 -26.62 14.72
C GLY A 116 4.82 -27.87 13.99
N TYR A 117 3.97 -27.77 12.96
CA TYR A 117 3.65 -28.91 12.08
C TYR A 117 4.29 -28.72 10.71
N ILE A 118 5.21 -29.62 10.38
CA ILE A 118 5.89 -29.72 9.08
C ILE A 118 4.84 -29.86 7.97
N ILE A 119 4.86 -28.92 7.03
CA ILE A 119 3.95 -28.84 5.88
C ILE A 119 4.06 -30.11 5.03
N LYS A 120 2.97 -30.87 4.99
CA LYS A 120 2.61 -31.73 3.85
C LYS A 120 1.17 -31.45 3.52
N ILE A 121 0.87 -30.57 2.56
CA ILE A 121 -0.31 -30.74 1.71
C ILE A 121 0.01 -30.29 0.28
N GLN A 122 -0.01 -31.27 -0.62
CA GLN A 122 -0.17 -31.11 -2.06
C GLN A 122 -1.53 -30.46 -2.35
N TYR A 123 -1.55 -29.45 -3.21
CA TYR A 123 -2.73 -29.22 -4.05
C TYR A 123 -2.34 -29.39 -5.52
N SER A 124 -2.86 -30.48 -6.08
CA SER A 124 -2.91 -30.78 -7.51
C SER A 124 -3.69 -29.68 -8.22
N LEU A 125 -2.98 -28.84 -8.97
CA LEU A 125 -3.58 -27.97 -9.98
C LEU A 125 -3.71 -28.76 -11.29
N ILE A 126 -4.86 -29.39 -11.49
CA ILE A 126 -5.43 -29.65 -12.82
C ILE A 126 -6.93 -29.93 -12.67
N GLY A 127 -7.73 -29.11 -13.33
CA GLY A 127 -9.18 -29.15 -13.40
C GLY A 127 -9.68 -27.89 -14.09
#